data_AF-A0A671E090-F1
#
_entry.id   AF-A0A671E090-F1
#
_cell.length_a   1.000
_cell.length_b   1.000
_cell.length_c   1.000
_cell.angle_alpha   90.00
_cell.angle_beta   90.00
_cell.angle_gamma   90.00
#
_symmetry.space_group_name_H-M   'P 1'
#
loop_
_entity.id
_entity.type
_entity.pdbx_description
1 polymer ?
#
loop_
_entity_poly.entity_id
_entity_poly.type
_entity_poly.pdbx_seq_one_letter_code
_entity_poly.pdbx_strand_id
1 'polypeptide(L)'
;MSNHHVVHFKYLAVLFCEDVFSGPLTSPVQLIRMRLLTNMTVSNDHKHVLTSYIADLFQVLFTGNGSTKFQVLKLFLNLSENPAMIEGLLGDHVDSSFLALFDGHVAKEILLRVLISLFQNINNCLKKEGHLAIQTTFTKGSLFFLLYGKDCAQKMRASVNHYDVEVKEKVTIIPKF
;
A
#
# COMPACT_ATOMS: atom_id res chain seq x y z
N MET A 1 26.80 -22.42 4.36
CA MET A 1 26.93 -20.98 4.01
C MET A 1 25.55 -20.37 3.70
N SER A 2 24.65 -20.20 4.70
CA SER A 2 23.27 -19.76 4.37
C SER A 2 22.55 -18.84 5.38
N ASN A 3 23.14 -18.47 6.51
CA ASN A 3 22.46 -17.59 7.49
C ASN A 3 23.00 -16.15 7.55
N HIS A 4 24.22 -15.88 7.07
CA HIS A 4 24.81 -14.54 7.20
C HIS A 4 24.26 -13.52 6.19
N HIS A 5 23.98 -13.93 4.95
CA HIS A 5 23.44 -13.03 3.93
C HIS A 5 22.02 -12.55 4.26
N VAL A 6 21.18 -13.42 4.84
CA VAL A 6 19.79 -13.09 5.23
C VAL A 6 19.75 -12.13 6.42
N VAL A 7 20.66 -12.29 7.40
CA VAL A 7 20.74 -11.40 8.58
C VAL A 7 21.26 -10.02 8.20
N HIS A 8 22.25 -9.93 7.30
CA HIS A 8 22.77 -8.65 6.82
C HIS A 8 21.72 -7.87 6.02
N PHE A 9 20.88 -8.56 5.23
CA PHE A 9 19.83 -7.95 4.43
C PHE A 9 18.64 -7.45 5.27
N LYS A 10 18.25 -8.19 6.32
CA LYS A 10 17.27 -7.73 7.32
C LYS A 10 17.74 -6.46 8.03
N TYR A 11 19.01 -6.40 8.44
CA TYR A 11 19.58 -5.23 9.09
C TYR A 11 19.67 -4.04 8.12
N LEU A 12 19.99 -4.28 6.85
CA LEU A 12 19.95 -3.28 5.79
C LEU A 12 18.52 -2.73 5.61
N ALA A 13 17.49 -3.57 5.53
CA ALA A 13 16.11 -3.10 5.37
C ALA A 13 15.65 -2.20 6.54
N VAL A 14 15.98 -2.55 7.79
CA VAL A 14 15.69 -1.72 8.98
C VAL A 14 16.47 -0.41 8.94
N LEU A 15 17.79 -0.46 8.74
CA LEU A 15 18.64 0.74 8.64
C LEU A 15 18.24 1.64 7.48
N PHE A 16 17.83 1.06 6.35
CA PHE A 16 17.33 1.81 5.21
C PHE A 16 15.97 2.44 5.50
N CYS A 17 15.09 1.80 6.29
CA CYS A 17 13.86 2.43 6.73
C CYS A 17 14.17 3.64 7.63
N GLU A 18 15.02 3.47 8.65
CA GLU A 18 15.46 4.56 9.51
C GLU A 18 16.11 5.71 8.70
N ASP A 19 16.94 5.40 7.69
CA ASP A 19 17.58 6.39 6.81
C ASP A 19 16.62 7.01 5.76
N VAL A 20 15.56 6.32 5.36
CA VAL A 20 14.49 6.85 4.49
C VAL A 20 13.62 7.85 5.26
N PHE A 21 13.28 7.55 6.51
CA PHE A 21 12.38 8.37 7.32
C PHE A 21 13.10 9.49 8.10
N SER A 22 14.42 9.39 8.34
CA SER A 22 15.21 10.45 8.98
C SER A 22 15.69 11.56 8.04
N GLY A 23 15.66 11.34 6.73
CA GLY A 23 16.07 12.33 5.72
C GLY A 23 15.00 13.40 5.42
N PRO A 24 15.36 14.49 4.73
CA PRO A 24 14.39 15.50 4.31
C PRO A 24 13.29 14.90 3.41
N LEU A 25 12.04 15.09 3.83
CA LEU A 25 10.87 14.60 3.13
C LEU A 25 10.84 15.12 1.67
N THR A 26 10.48 14.25 0.72
CA THR A 26 10.45 14.48 -0.72
C THR A 26 11.79 14.80 -1.39
N SER A 27 12.92 14.67 -0.69
CA SER A 27 14.23 14.87 -1.31
C SER A 27 14.50 13.83 -2.42
N PRO A 28 15.30 14.18 -3.44
CA PRO A 28 15.74 13.22 -4.46
C PRO A 28 16.41 11.98 -3.85
N VAL A 29 17.17 12.18 -2.77
CA VAL A 29 17.85 11.12 -2.02
C VAL A 29 16.84 10.18 -1.36
N GLN A 30 15.81 10.71 -0.68
CA GLN A 30 14.73 9.89 -0.12
C GLN A 30 14.05 9.05 -1.21
N LEU A 31 13.77 9.66 -2.37
CA LEU A 31 13.10 8.96 -3.47
C LEU A 31 13.94 7.80 -4.04
N ILE A 32 15.26 7.98 -4.16
CA ILE A 32 16.18 6.93 -4.60
C ILE A 32 16.17 5.76 -3.60
N ARG A 33 16.25 6.07 -2.31
CA ARG A 33 16.22 5.07 -1.24
C ARG A 33 14.90 4.30 -1.21
N MET A 34 13.76 4.99 -1.40
CA MET A 34 12.45 4.34 -1.51
C MET A 34 12.33 3.42 -2.72
N ARG A 35 12.91 3.80 -3.87
CA ARG A 35 12.94 2.92 -5.06
C ARG A 35 13.75 1.66 -4.79
N LEU A 36 14.88 1.78 -4.11
CA LEU A 36 15.67 0.62 -3.69
C LEU A 36 14.85 -0.28 -2.76
N LEU A 37 14.18 0.29 -1.75
CA LEU A 37 13.30 -0.45 -0.85
C LEU A 37 12.15 -1.17 -1.59
N THR A 38 11.57 -0.51 -2.58
CA THR A 38 10.54 -1.11 -3.45
C THR A 38 11.07 -2.32 -4.22
N ASN A 39 12.31 -2.26 -4.72
CA ASN A 39 12.92 -3.40 -5.42
C ASN A 39 13.26 -4.54 -4.46
N MET A 40 13.71 -4.23 -3.24
CA MET A 40 14.03 -5.24 -2.21
C MET A 40 12.79 -5.98 -1.71
N THR A 41 11.61 -5.36 -1.79
CA THR A 41 10.33 -5.95 -1.38
C THR A 41 9.62 -6.74 -2.48
N VAL A 42 10.24 -6.92 -3.64
CA VAL A 42 9.69 -7.82 -4.67
C VAL A 42 9.71 -9.28 -4.19
N SER A 43 10.74 -9.69 -3.42
CA SER A 43 10.78 -11.02 -2.80
C SER A 43 10.09 -11.06 -1.43
N ASN A 44 9.52 -12.21 -1.06
CA ASN A 44 8.73 -12.36 0.17
C ASN A 44 9.57 -12.38 1.46
N ASP A 45 10.86 -12.70 1.36
CA ASP A 45 11.73 -13.04 2.51
C ASP A 45 11.97 -11.89 3.51
N HIS A 46 11.55 -10.67 3.17
CA HIS A 46 11.86 -9.45 3.94
C HIS A 46 10.68 -8.53 4.20
N LYS A 47 9.49 -8.87 3.69
CA LYS A 47 8.31 -7.99 3.77
C LYS A 47 7.84 -7.78 5.22
N HIS A 48 7.99 -8.79 6.08
CA HIS A 48 7.58 -8.73 7.49
C HIS A 48 8.38 -7.72 8.34
N VAL A 49 9.57 -7.33 7.89
CA VAL A 49 10.37 -6.29 8.56
C VAL A 49 9.71 -4.91 8.42
N LEU A 50 8.90 -4.72 7.37
CA LEU A 50 8.23 -3.45 7.09
C LEU A 50 6.93 -3.25 7.85
N THR A 51 6.42 -4.28 8.55
CA THR A 51 5.19 -4.16 9.32
C THR A 51 5.27 -3.06 10.38
N SER A 52 6.44 -2.88 11.01
CA SER A 52 6.68 -1.82 12.00
C SER A 52 6.76 -0.40 11.42
N TYR A 53 6.85 -0.26 10.10
CA TYR A 53 6.99 1.02 9.39
C TYR A 53 5.74 1.40 8.58
N ILE A 54 4.64 0.65 8.70
CA ILE A 54 3.42 0.88 7.92
C ILE A 54 2.85 2.28 8.23
N ALA A 55 2.78 2.68 9.50
CA ALA A 55 2.36 4.01 9.92
C ALA A 55 3.22 5.14 9.31
N ASP A 56 4.55 4.98 9.32
CA ASP A 56 5.49 5.94 8.73
C ASP A 56 5.29 6.06 7.21
N LEU A 57 5.03 4.92 6.53
CA LEU A 57 4.71 4.91 5.10
C LEU A 57 3.41 5.65 4.81
N PHE A 58 2.37 5.50 5.64
CA PHE A 58 1.15 6.30 5.51
C PHE A 58 1.42 7.80 5.70
N GLN A 59 2.24 8.18 6.68
CA GLN A 59 2.61 9.59 6.86
C GLN A 59 3.32 10.16 5.62
N VAL A 60 4.26 9.43 5.04
CA VAL A 60 4.95 9.81 3.79
C VAL A 60 3.98 9.85 2.61
N LEU A 61 3.00 8.94 2.56
CA LEU A 61 1.94 8.96 1.55
C LEU A 61 1.07 10.21 1.64
N PHE A 62 0.78 10.73 2.84
CA PHE A 62 -0.05 11.94 2.97
C PHE A 62 0.72 13.22 2.68
N THR A 63 1.93 13.32 3.22
CA THR A 63 2.75 14.54 3.20
C THR A 63 3.63 14.67 1.95
N GLY A 64 3.88 13.56 1.24
CA GLY A 64 4.74 13.53 0.08
C GLY A 64 4.17 14.19 -1.18
N ASN A 65 5.07 14.54 -2.12
CA ASN A 65 4.71 14.98 -3.46
C ASN A 65 4.24 13.80 -4.34
N GLY A 66 3.79 14.07 -5.57
CA GLY A 66 3.25 13.03 -6.45
C GLY A 66 4.21 11.86 -6.72
N SER A 67 5.51 12.13 -6.86
CA SER A 67 6.52 11.08 -7.08
C SER A 67 6.75 10.22 -5.84
N THR A 68 6.83 10.82 -4.66
CA THR A 68 6.95 10.11 -3.38
C THR A 68 5.69 9.27 -3.13
N LYS A 69 4.50 9.84 -3.29
CA LYS A 69 3.21 9.15 -3.17
C LYS A 69 3.14 7.91 -4.07
N PHE A 70 3.56 8.07 -5.33
CA PHE A 70 3.60 6.96 -6.27
C PHE A 70 4.54 5.84 -5.82
N GLN A 71 5.73 6.16 -5.31
CA GLN A 71 6.65 5.12 -4.80
C GLN A 71 6.11 4.42 -3.56
N VAL A 72 5.51 5.15 -2.60
CA VAL A 72 4.87 4.50 -1.43
C VAL A 72 3.78 3.53 -1.87
N LEU A 73 2.92 3.92 -2.82
CA LEU A 73 1.85 3.04 -3.29
C LEU A 73 2.37 1.80 -4.01
N LYS A 74 3.49 1.91 -4.75
CA LYS A 74 4.16 0.72 -5.32
C LYS A 74 4.69 -0.21 -4.23
N LEU A 75 5.26 0.35 -3.16
CA LEU A 75 5.70 -0.43 -2.02
C LEU A 75 4.52 -1.16 -1.36
N PHE A 76 3.41 -0.46 -1.09
CA PHE A 76 2.19 -1.10 -0.57
C PHE A 76 1.65 -2.19 -1.49
N LEU A 77 1.68 -1.97 -2.81
CA LEU A 77 1.29 -2.99 -3.78
C LEU A 77 2.14 -4.26 -3.63
N ASN A 78 3.47 -4.13 -3.57
CA ASN A 78 4.38 -5.28 -3.36
C ASN A 78 4.11 -5.99 -2.02
N LEU A 79 3.82 -5.23 -0.96
CA LEU A 79 3.49 -5.79 0.35
C LEU A 79 2.18 -6.58 0.31
N SER A 80 1.16 -6.07 -0.37
CA SER A 80 -0.17 -6.71 -0.48
C SER A 80 -0.19 -8.03 -1.24
N GLU A 81 0.86 -8.35 -2.00
CA GLU A 81 1.00 -9.68 -2.63
C GLU A 81 1.35 -10.78 -1.62
N ASN A 82 1.80 -10.41 -0.42
CA ASN A 82 2.08 -11.35 0.66
C ASN A 82 0.93 -11.34 1.68
N PRO A 83 0.17 -12.45 1.83
CA PRO A 83 -0.94 -12.51 2.78
C PRO A 83 -0.55 -12.18 4.23
N ALA A 84 0.66 -12.52 4.65
CA ALA A 84 1.16 -12.20 6.00
C ALA A 84 1.24 -10.69 6.31
N MET A 85 1.24 -9.84 5.26
CA MET A 85 1.24 -8.38 5.40
C MET A 85 -0.16 -7.77 5.45
N ILE A 86 -1.19 -8.51 5.01
CA ILE A 86 -2.54 -7.99 4.83
C ILE A 86 -3.14 -7.56 6.16
N GLU A 87 -2.96 -8.35 7.21
CA GLU A 87 -3.47 -8.01 8.54
C GLU A 87 -2.84 -6.72 9.09
N GLY A 88 -1.52 -6.55 8.93
CA GLY A 88 -0.81 -5.33 9.32
C GLY A 88 -1.26 -4.10 8.52
N LEU A 89 -1.42 -4.24 7.20
CA LEU A 89 -1.90 -3.15 6.35
C LEU A 89 -3.34 -2.74 6.67
N LEU A 90 -4.23 -3.72 6.89
CA LEU A 90 -5.65 -3.48 7.16
C LEU A 90 -5.92 -3.02 8.59
N GLY A 91 -5.06 -3.40 9.53
CA GLY A 91 -5.15 -3.07 10.94
C GLY A 91 -4.60 -1.69 11.31
N ASP A 92 -3.71 -1.12 10.49
CA ASP A 92 -3.14 0.20 10.77
C ASP A 92 -4.20 1.32 10.69
N HIS A 93 -4.02 2.34 11.52
CA HIS A 93 -4.94 3.46 11.62
C HIS A 93 -4.64 4.49 10.53
N VAL A 94 -5.63 4.78 9.68
CA VAL A 94 -5.42 5.60 8.49
C VAL A 94 -6.44 6.75 8.45
N ASP A 95 -5.95 7.96 8.21
CA ASP A 95 -6.80 9.13 8.08
C ASP A 95 -7.69 9.07 6.83
N SER A 96 -8.90 9.64 6.95
CA SER A 96 -9.89 9.69 5.87
C SER A 96 -9.40 10.37 4.58
N SER A 97 -8.39 11.25 4.69
CA SER A 97 -7.68 11.86 3.56
C SER A 97 -7.05 10.84 2.60
N PHE A 98 -6.88 9.58 3.01
CA PHE A 98 -6.54 8.49 2.09
C PHE A 98 -7.54 8.34 0.94
N LEU A 99 -8.81 8.62 1.17
CA LEU A 99 -9.83 8.59 0.12
C LEU A 99 -9.65 9.69 -0.94
N ALA A 100 -8.91 10.76 -0.62
CA ALA A 100 -8.58 11.81 -1.61
C ALA A 100 -7.64 11.31 -2.72
N LEU A 101 -6.98 10.16 -2.52
CA LEU A 101 -6.17 9.51 -3.56
C LEU A 101 -7.01 9.02 -4.75
N PHE A 102 -8.33 8.88 -4.58
CA PHE A 102 -9.26 8.48 -5.63
C PHE A 102 -9.75 9.63 -6.54
N ASP A 103 -9.47 10.90 -6.19
CA ASP A 103 -10.05 12.09 -6.85
C ASP A 103 -9.30 12.53 -8.13
N GLY A 104 -9.18 11.60 -9.09
CA GLY A 104 -8.33 11.60 -10.31
C GLY A 104 -8.05 12.92 -11.07
N HIS A 105 -6.78 13.08 -11.48
CA HIS A 105 -6.18 13.96 -12.51
C HIS A 105 -5.00 13.17 -13.12
N VAL A 106 -4.47 13.49 -14.31
CA VAL A 106 -3.54 12.63 -15.10
C VAL A 106 -2.38 11.96 -14.31
N ALA A 107 -1.60 12.69 -13.50
CA ALA A 107 -0.56 12.09 -12.65
C ALA A 107 -1.13 11.21 -11.51
N LYS A 108 -2.39 11.46 -11.14
CA LYS A 108 -3.20 10.63 -10.26
C LYS A 108 -3.79 9.40 -10.98
N GLU A 109 -3.76 9.26 -12.31
CA GLU A 109 -4.28 8.06 -12.99
C GLU A 109 -3.39 6.85 -12.77
N ILE A 110 -2.08 7.02 -12.97
CA ILE A 110 -1.10 5.99 -12.69
C ILE A 110 -1.18 5.61 -11.20
N LEU A 111 -1.37 6.62 -10.35
CA LEU A 111 -1.56 6.45 -8.91
C LEU A 111 -2.85 5.66 -8.59
N LEU A 112 -3.96 6.01 -9.24
CA LEU A 112 -5.27 5.37 -9.11
C LEU A 112 -5.19 3.91 -9.57
N ARG A 113 -4.48 3.63 -10.68
CA ARG A 113 -4.25 2.27 -11.16
C ARG A 113 -3.50 1.42 -10.14
N VAL A 114 -2.44 1.95 -9.53
CA VAL A 114 -1.70 1.24 -8.46
C VAL A 114 -2.59 1.03 -7.24
N LEU A 115 -3.37 2.04 -6.84
CA LEU A 115 -4.30 1.98 -5.72
C LEU A 115 -5.42 0.93 -5.93
N ILE A 116 -5.99 0.87 -7.14
CA ILE A 116 -6.98 -0.14 -7.52
C ILE A 116 -6.36 -1.54 -7.51
N SER A 117 -5.14 -1.67 -8.02
CA SER A 117 -4.41 -2.96 -8.04
C SER A 117 -4.09 -3.43 -6.61
N LEU A 118 -3.75 -2.50 -5.70
CA LEU A 118 -3.56 -2.78 -4.28
C LEU A 118 -4.85 -3.34 -3.66
N PHE A 119 -5.99 -2.70 -3.94
CA PHE A 119 -7.27 -3.18 -3.42
C PHE A 119 -7.64 -4.57 -3.96
N GLN A 120 -7.35 -4.84 -5.23
CA GLN A 120 -7.55 -6.17 -5.81
C GLN A 120 -6.68 -7.23 -5.12
N ASN A 121 -5.41 -6.95 -4.88
CA ASN A 121 -4.49 -7.86 -4.18
C ASN A 121 -4.99 -8.20 -2.78
N ILE A 122 -5.38 -7.16 -2.00
CA ILE A 122 -5.96 -7.33 -0.67
C ILE A 122 -7.20 -8.25 -0.72
N ASN A 123 -8.15 -7.96 -1.61
CA ASN A 123 -9.36 -8.77 -1.75
C ASN A 123 -9.07 -10.21 -2.18
N ASN A 124 -8.08 -10.42 -3.06
CA ASN A 124 -7.71 -11.74 -3.53
C ASN A 124 -7.07 -12.58 -2.40
N CYS A 125 -6.22 -11.98 -1.56
CA CYS A 125 -5.69 -12.64 -0.37
C CYS A 125 -6.82 -13.02 0.60
N LEU A 126 -7.73 -12.09 0.90
CA LEU A 126 -8.88 -12.36 1.78
C LEU A 126 -9.78 -13.48 1.26
N LYS A 127 -9.99 -13.58 -0.06
CA LYS A 127 -10.76 -14.67 -0.68
C LYS A 127 -10.03 -16.02 -0.64
N LYS A 128 -8.74 -16.05 -0.98
CA LYS A 128 -7.95 -17.28 -1.08
C LYS A 128 -7.80 -17.99 0.27
N GLU A 129 -7.67 -17.23 1.34
CA GLU A 129 -7.45 -17.78 2.67
C GLU A 129 -8.76 -18.06 3.44
N GLY A 130 -9.94 -17.88 2.81
CA GLY A 130 -11.23 -18.01 3.51
C GLY A 130 -11.41 -16.97 4.62
N HIS A 131 -10.58 -15.93 4.61
CA HIS A 131 -10.46 -14.87 5.60
C HIS A 131 -11.64 -13.88 5.62
N LEU A 132 -12.71 -14.14 4.87
CA LEU A 132 -14.01 -13.54 5.13
C LEU A 132 -14.56 -13.92 6.53
N ALA A 133 -13.95 -14.92 7.19
CA ALA A 133 -14.15 -15.25 8.60
C ALA A 133 -13.04 -14.68 9.53
N ILE A 134 -12.31 -13.63 9.12
CA ILE A 134 -11.34 -12.97 10.01
C ILE A 134 -12.09 -12.44 11.25
N GLN A 135 -11.87 -13.12 12.37
CA GLN A 135 -12.26 -12.73 13.73
C GLN A 135 -11.42 -11.57 14.27
N THR A 136 -10.57 -10.91 13.46
CA THR A 136 -9.91 -9.69 13.92
C THR A 136 -10.94 -8.57 13.95
N THR A 137 -11.22 -8.12 15.16
CA THR A 137 -11.99 -6.91 15.40
C THR A 137 -11.10 -5.73 15.03
N PHE A 138 -10.96 -5.47 13.71
CA PHE A 138 -10.34 -4.24 13.24
C PHE A 138 -10.98 -3.06 13.96
N THR A 139 -10.16 -2.10 14.38
CA THR A 139 -10.65 -0.96 15.15
C THR A 139 -11.29 0.06 14.23
N LYS A 140 -12.24 0.83 14.76
CA LYS A 140 -12.83 1.96 14.04
C LYS A 140 -11.72 2.97 13.73
N GLY A 141 -11.46 3.23 12.45
CA GLY A 141 -10.35 4.07 11.99
C GLY A 141 -9.23 3.30 11.28
N SER A 142 -9.29 1.97 11.26
CA SER A 142 -8.35 1.18 10.49
C SER A 142 -8.56 1.33 8.97
N LEU A 143 -7.53 1.01 8.19
CA LEU A 143 -7.62 0.98 6.73
C LEU A 143 -8.77 0.08 6.26
N PHE A 144 -9.04 -1.04 6.94
CA PHE A 144 -10.17 -1.92 6.65
C PHE A 144 -11.50 -1.14 6.65
N PHE A 145 -11.82 -0.41 7.72
CA PHE A 145 -13.07 0.36 7.80
C PHE A 145 -13.16 1.44 6.72
N LEU A 146 -12.03 2.00 6.33
CA LEU A 146 -11.98 3.02 5.30
C LEU A 146 -12.22 2.42 3.91
N LEU A 147 -11.55 1.32 3.57
CA LEU A 147 -11.65 0.65 2.27
C LEU A 147 -13.00 -0.03 2.04
N TYR A 148 -13.57 -0.66 3.08
CA TYR A 148 -14.88 -1.33 3.03
C TYR A 148 -16.03 -0.41 3.47
N GLY A 149 -15.75 0.88 3.68
CA GLY A 149 -16.73 1.91 4.01
C GLY A 149 -17.52 2.42 2.81
N LYS A 150 -18.66 3.06 3.08
CA LYS A 150 -19.56 3.61 2.05
C LYS A 150 -18.86 4.64 1.14
N ASP A 151 -18.00 5.48 1.72
CA ASP A 151 -17.33 6.56 0.99
C ASP A 151 -16.34 6.01 -0.03
N CYS A 152 -15.57 4.98 0.33
CA CYS A 152 -14.67 4.31 -0.61
C CYS A 152 -15.46 3.64 -1.74
N ALA A 153 -16.57 2.96 -1.41
CA ALA A 153 -17.44 2.36 -2.42
C ALA A 153 -18.02 3.39 -3.38
N GLN A 154 -18.35 4.61 -2.91
CA GLN A 154 -18.77 5.71 -3.77
C GLN A 154 -17.64 6.21 -4.68
N LYS A 155 -16.43 6.41 -4.14
CA LYS A 155 -15.25 6.81 -4.91
C LYS A 155 -14.91 5.77 -6.00
N MET A 156 -14.91 4.49 -5.64
CA MET A 156 -14.72 3.39 -6.61
C MET A 156 -15.79 3.39 -7.70
N ARG A 157 -17.07 3.58 -7.34
CA ARG A 157 -18.15 3.69 -8.34
C ARG A 157 -17.97 4.88 -9.28
N ALA A 158 -17.51 6.02 -8.78
CA ALA A 158 -17.20 7.18 -9.63
C ALA A 158 -16.06 6.89 -10.61
N SER A 159 -15.06 6.10 -10.19
CA SER A 159 -13.94 5.67 -11.03
C SER A 159 -14.33 4.72 -12.18
N VAL A 160 -15.51 4.10 -12.16
CA VAL A 160 -16.00 3.27 -13.29
C VAL A 160 -16.24 4.11 -14.55
N ASN A 161 -16.49 5.41 -14.40
CA ASN A 161 -16.70 6.31 -15.53
C ASN A 161 -15.40 7.01 -15.97
N HIS A 162 -14.24 6.62 -15.43
CA HIS A 162 -12.96 7.22 -15.76
C HIS A 162 -12.60 7.02 -17.25
N TYR A 163 -11.93 7.98 -17.89
CA TYR A 163 -11.62 7.86 -19.33
C TYR A 163 -10.59 6.74 -19.60
N ASP A 164 -9.65 6.52 -18.69
CA ASP A 164 -8.69 5.42 -18.70
C ASP A 164 -9.38 4.03 -18.69
N VAL A 165 -9.09 3.24 -19.72
CA VAL A 165 -9.67 1.91 -19.96
C VAL A 165 -9.16 0.89 -18.94
N GLU A 166 -7.90 0.97 -18.52
CA GLU A 166 -7.33 0.03 -17.54
C GLU A 166 -7.90 0.27 -16.14
N VAL A 167 -8.12 1.54 -15.78
CA VAL A 167 -8.83 1.91 -14.55
C VAL A 167 -10.26 1.33 -14.58
N LYS A 168 -10.98 1.50 -15.70
CA LYS A 168 -12.33 0.94 -15.87
C LYS A 168 -12.36 -0.58 -15.68
N GLU A 169 -11.50 -1.30 -16.39
CA GLU A 169 -11.43 -2.77 -16.33
C GLU A 169 -11.07 -3.26 -14.93
N LYS A 170 -10.17 -2.59 -14.22
CA LYS A 170 -9.78 -3.03 -12.88
C LYS A 170 -10.85 -2.76 -11.83
N VAL A 171 -11.61 -1.67 -11.95
CA VAL A 171 -12.70 -1.36 -11.01
C VAL A 171 -13.88 -2.34 -11.13
N THR A 172 -14.18 -2.85 -12.32
CA THR A 172 -15.30 -3.80 -12.51
C THR A 172 -15.05 -5.18 -11.91
N ILE A 173 -13.79 -5.56 -11.73
CA ILE A 173 -13.36 -6.85 -11.15
C ILE A 173 -13.40 -6.83 -9.61
N ILE A 174 -13.45 -5.65 -9.01
CA ILE A 174 -13.54 -5.50 -7.55
C ILE A 174 -14.97 -5.89 -7.09
N PRO A 175 -15.12 -6.76 -6.06
CA PRO A 175 -16.42 -7.11 -5.53
C PRO A 175 -17.19 -5.86 -5.10
N LYS A 176 -18.45 -5.76 -5.56
CA LYS A 176 -19.39 -4.78 -5.01
C LYS A 176 -19.85 -5.33 -3.66
N PHE A 177 -19.33 -4.77 -2.59
CA PHE A 177 -19.82 -5.01 -1.24
C PHE A 177 -21.13 -4.23 -1.01
#